data_AF-A0A957WXR6-F1
#
_entry.id   AF-A0A957WXR6-F1
#
_cell.length_a   1.000
_cell.length_b   1.000
_cell.length_c   1.000
_cell.angle_alpha   90.00
_cell.angle_beta   90.00
_cell.angle_gamma   90.00
#
_symmetry.space_group_name_H-M   'P 1'
#
loop_
_entity.id
_entity.type
_entity.pdbx_description
1 polymer ?
#
loop_
_entity_poly.entity_id
_entity_poly.type
_entity_poly.pdbx_seq_one_letter_code
_entity_poly.pdbx_strand_id
1 'polypeptide(L)'
;FRREIMNYIGALAIEGKTFDYKTNARLQKALELKLFEDQKDSIKLTSLVSQVVDQDTQEKIDVVKARLIKNFGYNEQSATDVLNYVASIFARGDTNGA
;
A
#
# COMPACT_ATOMS: atom_id res chain seq x y z
N PHE A 1 -25.41 6.91 10.15
CA PHE A 1 -24.03 6.87 10.66
C PHE A 1 -23.53 8.20 11.22
N ARG A 2 -23.16 9.24 10.45
CA ARG A 2 -22.72 10.54 11.02
C ARG A 2 -23.72 11.12 12.03
N ARG A 3 -25.03 11.09 11.70
CA ARG A 3 -26.11 11.51 12.60
C ARG A 3 -26.23 10.63 13.86
N GLU A 4 -25.97 9.32 13.75
CA GLU A 4 -25.98 8.42 14.91
C GLU A 4 -24.79 8.69 15.84
N ILE A 5 -23.60 8.96 15.29
CA ILE A 5 -22.42 9.33 16.09
C ILE A 5 -22.64 10.66 16.78
N MET A 6 -23.20 11.66 16.11
CA MET A 6 -23.54 12.95 16.73
C MET A 6 -24.56 12.78 17.86
N ASN A 7 -25.60 11.95 17.66
CA ASN A 7 -26.57 11.67 18.71
C ASN A 7 -25.94 10.96 19.92
N TYR A 8 -25.01 10.03 19.67
CA TYR A 8 -24.30 9.31 20.73
C TYR A 8 -23.35 10.21 21.52
N ILE A 9 -22.57 11.06 20.83
CA ILE A 9 -21.72 12.08 21.46
C ILE A 9 -22.59 13.05 22.28
N GLY A 10 -23.72 13.49 21.72
CA GLY A 10 -24.66 14.37 22.40
C GLY A 10 -25.24 13.74 23.68
N ALA A 11 -25.64 12.47 23.63
CA ALA A 11 -26.13 11.74 24.80
C ALA A 11 -25.06 11.63 25.90
N LEU A 12 -23.81 11.29 25.54
CA LEU A 12 -22.70 11.21 26.50
C LEU A 12 -22.37 12.59 27.11
N ALA A 13 -22.41 13.65 26.31
CA ALA A 13 -22.17 15.01 26.80
C ALA A 13 -23.23 15.47 27.80
N ILE A 14 -24.50 15.10 27.61
CA ILE A 14 -25.60 15.38 28.56
C ILE A 14 -25.38 14.61 29.87
N GLU A 15 -24.86 13.39 29.81
CA GLU A 15 -24.51 12.58 30.98
C GLU A 15 -23.17 12.97 31.63
N GLY A 16 -22.47 14.00 31.12
CA GLY A 16 -21.16 14.44 31.61
C GLY A 16 -20.02 13.45 31.35
N LYS A 17 -20.22 12.48 30.44
CA LYS A 17 -19.24 11.45 30.10
C LYS A 17 -18.43 11.85 28.88
N THR A 18 -17.17 11.47 28.86
CA THR A 18 -16.30 11.66 27.70
C THR A 18 -16.61 10.63 26.62
N PHE A 19 -16.52 11.07 25.37
CA PHE A 19 -16.67 10.18 24.22
C PHE A 19 -15.41 9.34 24.02
N ASP A 20 -15.59 8.01 23.93
CA ASP A 20 -14.54 7.07 23.54
C ASP A 20 -14.96 6.31 22.27
N TYR A 21 -14.14 6.43 21.22
CA TYR A 21 -14.36 5.82 19.91
C TYR A 21 -14.37 4.29 19.94
N LYS A 22 -13.81 3.67 20.98
CA LYS A 22 -13.78 2.20 21.18
C LYS A 22 -15.09 1.64 21.70
N THR A 23 -15.95 2.47 22.29
CA THR A 23 -17.21 2.02 22.90
C THR A 23 -18.26 1.60 21.89
N ASN A 24 -18.09 1.99 20.62
CA ASN A 24 -18.98 1.61 19.53
C ASN A 24 -18.22 0.76 18.50
N ALA A 25 -18.48 -0.55 18.49
CA ALA A 25 -17.82 -1.50 17.60
C ALA A 25 -17.97 -1.15 16.10
N ARG A 26 -19.08 -0.53 15.71
CA ARG A 26 -19.33 -0.11 14.33
C ARG A 26 -18.48 1.10 13.95
N LEU A 27 -18.31 2.06 14.86
CA LEU A 27 -17.41 3.19 14.67
C LEU A 27 -15.96 2.76 14.63
N GLN A 28 -15.54 1.93 15.58
CA GLN A 28 -14.19 1.39 15.62
C GLN A 28 -13.85 0.70 14.29
N LYS A 29 -14.71 -0.21 13.81
CA LYS A 29 -14.50 -0.91 12.53
C LYS A 29 -14.44 0.05 11.33
N ALA A 30 -15.25 1.10 11.33
CA ALA A 30 -15.22 2.10 10.26
C ALA A 30 -13.92 2.93 10.26
N LEU A 31 -13.40 3.25 11.44
CA LEU A 31 -12.12 3.94 11.59
C LEU A 31 -10.94 3.03 11.22
N GLU A 32 -10.97 1.76 11.62
CA GLU A 32 -9.98 0.76 11.22
C GLU A 32 -9.95 0.55 9.70
N LEU A 33 -11.11 0.42 9.06
CA LEU A 33 -11.22 0.33 7.60
C LEU A 33 -10.66 1.57 6.90
N LYS A 34 -10.97 2.76 7.44
CA LYS A 34 -10.46 4.01 6.88
C LYS A 34 -8.95 4.13 7.05
N LEU A 35 -8.43 3.82 8.24
CA LEU A 35 -7.00 3.82 8.52
C LEU A 35 -6.25 2.81 7.63
N PHE A 36 -6.85 1.63 7.44
CA PHE A 36 -6.30 0.62 6.54
C PHE A 36 -6.24 1.13 5.11
N GLU A 37 -7.32 1.66 4.54
CA GLU A 37 -7.29 2.21 3.18
C GLU A 37 -6.30 3.38 3.05
N ASP A 38 -6.20 4.25 4.06
CA ASP A 38 -5.25 5.38 4.05
C ASP A 38 -3.78 4.91 4.13
N GLN A 39 -3.50 3.76 4.75
CA GLN A 39 -2.15 3.21 4.89
C GLN A 39 -1.80 2.09 3.91
N LYS A 40 -2.78 1.57 3.18
CA LYS A 40 -2.63 0.40 2.28
C LYS A 40 -1.53 0.56 1.25
N ASP A 41 -1.36 1.76 0.69
CA ASP A 41 -0.31 2.02 -0.30
C ASP A 41 1.07 2.16 0.36
N SER A 42 1.13 2.64 1.61
CA SER A 42 2.36 2.67 2.41
C SER A 42 2.81 1.25 2.82
N ILE A 43 1.86 0.39 3.19
CA ILE A 43 2.10 -1.02 3.55
C ILE A 43 2.58 -1.84 2.34
N LYS A 44 2.05 -1.56 1.15
CA LYS A 44 2.52 -2.18 -0.10
C LYS A 44 3.94 -1.75 -0.45
N LEU A 45 4.28 -0.47 -0.30
CA LEU A 45 5.63 0.04 -0.64
C LEU A 45 6.71 -0.55 0.28
N THR A 46 6.43 -0.63 1.59
CA THR A 46 7.37 -1.23 2.55
C THR A 46 7.49 -2.76 2.40
N SER A 47 6.40 -3.46 2.08
CA SER A 47 6.46 -4.92 1.84
C SER A 47 7.16 -5.29 0.53
N LEU A 48 7.02 -4.48 -0.53
CA LEU A 48 7.75 -4.67 -1.79
C LEU A 48 9.25 -4.44 -1.65
N VAL A 49 9.68 -3.58 -0.73
CA VAL A 49 11.09 -3.28 -0.47
C VAL A 49 11.73 -4.22 0.56
N SER A 50 10.93 -4.90 1.39
CA SER A 50 11.44 -5.78 2.46
C SER A 50 11.42 -7.28 2.12
N GLN A 51 10.98 -7.67 0.92
CA GLN A 51 11.16 -9.05 0.48
C GLN A 51 12.62 -9.26 0.09
N VAL A 52 13.34 -9.97 0.95
CA VAL A 52 14.56 -10.69 0.56
C VAL A 52 14.22 -11.42 -0.72
N VAL A 53 14.70 -10.91 -1.86
CA VAL A 53 14.50 -11.54 -3.16
C VAL A 53 15.19 -12.90 -3.05
N ASP A 54 14.46 -13.98 -3.32
CA ASP A 54 15.07 -15.30 -3.32
C ASP A 54 16.21 -15.34 -4.36
N GLN A 55 17.23 -16.16 -4.11
CA GLN A 55 18.43 -16.20 -4.93
C GLN A 55 18.16 -16.56 -6.41
N ASP A 56 17.25 -17.50 -6.69
CA ASP A 56 16.84 -17.87 -8.04
C ASP A 56 16.10 -16.72 -8.74
N THR A 57 15.32 -15.93 -7.99
CA THR A 57 14.66 -14.74 -8.52
C THR A 57 15.67 -13.63 -8.83
N GLN A 58 16.68 -13.45 -7.98
CA GLN A 58 17.76 -12.49 -8.21
C GLN A 58 18.55 -12.84 -9.47
N GLU A 59 18.88 -14.11 -9.67
CA GLU A 59 19.58 -14.58 -10.90
C GLU A 59 18.78 -14.27 -12.17
N LYS A 60 17.45 -14.47 -12.14
CA LYS A 60 16.59 -14.12 -13.28
C LYS A 60 16.57 -12.62 -13.56
N ILE A 61 16.52 -11.79 -12.50
CA ILE A 61 16.60 -10.33 -12.62
C ILE A 61 17.92 -9.93 -13.28
N ASP A 62 19.03 -10.53 -12.85
CA ASP A 62 20.36 -10.22 -13.37
C ASP A 62 20.53 -10.63 -14.84
N VAL A 63 19.96 -11.77 -15.26
CA VAL A 63 19.91 -12.16 -16.69
C VAL A 63 19.15 -11.14 -17.53
N VAL A 64 18.05 -10.59 -17.02
CA VAL A 64 17.27 -9.56 -17.72
C VAL A 64 18.04 -8.25 -17.79
N LYS A 65 18.66 -7.80 -16.68
CA LYS A 65 19.51 -6.60 -16.67
C LYS A 65 20.67 -6.72 -17.66
N ALA A 66 21.37 -7.85 -17.67
CA ALA A 66 22.45 -8.11 -18.61
C ALA A 66 21.99 -8.02 -20.08
N ARG A 67 20.78 -8.51 -20.38
CA ARG A 67 20.19 -8.39 -21.72
C ARG A 67 19.84 -6.94 -22.08
N LEU A 68 19.30 -6.17 -21.13
CA LEU A 68 19.00 -4.74 -21.33
C LEU A 68 20.27 -3.95 -21.65
N ILE A 69 21.33 -4.19 -20.89
CA ILE A 69 22.63 -3.54 -21.09
C ILE A 69 23.22 -3.92 -22.44
N LYS A 70 23.30 -5.23 -22.75
CA LYS A 70 23.96 -5.74 -23.96
C LYS A 70 23.23 -5.34 -25.25
N ASN A 71 21.90 -5.41 -25.26
CA ASN A 71 21.13 -5.30 -26.50
C ASN A 71 20.51 -3.92 -26.70
N PHE A 72 20.35 -3.14 -25.64
CA PHE A 72 19.62 -1.87 -25.69
C PHE A 72 20.42 -0.69 -25.10
N GLY A 73 21.68 -0.90 -24.71
CA GLY A 73 22.58 0.18 -24.28
C GLY A 73 22.27 0.77 -22.90
N TYR A 74 21.52 0.04 -22.07
CA TYR A 74 21.29 0.45 -20.68
C TYR A 74 22.59 0.36 -19.88
N ASN A 75 22.64 1.09 -18.77
CA ASN A 75 23.65 0.89 -17.73
C ASN A 75 23.00 0.17 -16.53
N GLU A 76 23.80 -0.23 -15.55
CA GLU A 76 23.32 -1.01 -14.40
C GLU A 76 22.18 -0.32 -13.64
N GLN A 77 22.30 1.00 -13.47
CA GLN A 77 21.30 1.81 -12.77
C GLN A 77 20.01 1.91 -13.57
N SER A 78 20.09 2.27 -14.85
CA SER A 78 18.91 2.45 -15.69
C SER A 78 18.18 1.13 -15.98
N ALA A 79 18.90 0.00 -16.08
CA ALA A 79 18.29 -1.33 -16.16
C ALA A 79 17.51 -1.68 -14.88
N THR A 80 18.04 -1.33 -13.72
CA THR A 80 17.37 -1.53 -12.42
C THR A 80 16.13 -0.65 -12.29
N ASP A 81 16.24 0.62 -12.65
CA ASP A 81 15.15 1.60 -12.53
C ASP A 81 13.96 1.24 -13.41
N VAL A 82 14.21 0.75 -14.64
CA VAL A 82 13.15 0.29 -15.54
C VAL A 82 12.43 -0.93 -14.98
N LEU A 83 13.16 -1.92 -14.44
CA LEU A 83 12.55 -3.10 -13.84
C LEU A 83 11.67 -2.75 -12.64
N ASN A 84 12.13 -1.83 -11.79
CA ASN A 84 11.35 -1.31 -10.67
C ASN A 84 10.10 -0.55 -11.14
N TYR A 85 10.24 0.27 -12.19
CA TYR A 85 9.13 1.01 -12.77
C TYR A 85 8.04 0.07 -13.32
N VAL A 86 8.44 -0.94 -14.10
CA VAL A 86 7.52 -1.96 -14.65
C VAL A 86 6.85 -2.74 -13.51
N ALA A 87 7.60 -3.17 -12.50
CA ALA A 87 7.04 -3.84 -11.33
C ALA A 87 5.98 -2.97 -10.62
N SER A 88 6.22 -1.66 -10.53
CA SER A 88 5.26 -0.71 -9.94
C SER A 88 3.95 -0.60 -10.75
N ILE A 89 4.01 -0.68 -12.09
CA ILE A 89 2.83 -0.66 -12.96
C ILE A 89 1.97 -1.91 -12.70
N PHE A 90 2.61 -3.09 -12.69
CA PHE A 90 1.94 -4.35 -12.39
C PHE A 90 1.32 -4.35 -10.99
N ALA A 91 2.02 -3.79 -9.98
CA ALA A 91 1.53 -3.70 -8.62
C ALA A 91 0.32 -2.76 -8.44
N ARG A 92 0.23 -1.71 -9.28
CA ARG A 92 -0.93 -0.79 -9.31
C ARG A 92 -2.13 -1.36 -10.08
N GLY A 93 -1.93 -2.40 -10.88
CA GLY A 93 -2.99 -2.99 -11.72
C GLY A 93 -3.33 -2.13 -12.94
N ASP A 94 -2.45 -1.19 -13.32
CA ASP A 94 -2.60 -0.34 -14.51
C ASP A 94 -2.27 -1.12 -15.79
N THR A 95 -2.95 -2.24 -16.06
CA THR A 95 -2.77 -3.04 -17.29
C THR A 95 -3.71 -2.62 -18.43
N ASN A 96 -4.27 -1.41 -18.40
CA ASN A 96 -5.15 -0.92 -19.46
C ASN A 96 -4.33 -0.43 -20.65
N GLY A 97 -4.00 -1.38 -21.52
CA GLY A 97 -3.46 -1.17 -22.86
C GLY A 97 -4.05 -2.18 -23.83
N ALA A 98 -5.38 -2.19 -23.95
CA ALA A 98 -6.15 -2.67 -25.11
C ALA A 98 -7.53 -2.01 -25.11
#